data_AF-A0A662SFJ0-F1
#
_entry.id   AF-A0A662SFJ0-F1
#
_cell.length_a   1.000
_cell.length_b   1.000
_cell.length_c   1.000
_cell.angle_alpha   90.00
_cell.angle_beta   90.00
_cell.angle_gamma   90.00
#
_symmetry.space_group_name_H-M   'P 1'
#
loop_
_entity.id
_entity.type
_entity.pdbx_description
1 polymer ?
#
loop_
_entity_poly.entity_id
_entity_poly.type
_entity_poly.pdbx_seq_one_letter_code
_entity_poly.pdbx_strand_id
1 'polypeptide(L)'
;MVKTKTKKAKKRYLTLFFFDRTVPRELYYSIQRRLNIMGYGAVWQPNSAIKNVRSYEKIIEYCIRRDIRVIATFDKKFEYTTADMERKIKILKLKGGRQKTINKIIGKLFQVYHALKQVES
;
A
#
# COMPACT_ATOMS: atom_id res chain seq x y z
N MET A 1 -29.85 9.07 -31.59
CA MET A 1 -28.86 9.76 -30.72
C MET A 1 -28.19 8.72 -29.81
N VAL A 2 -26.94 8.35 -30.08
CA VAL A 2 -26.16 7.44 -29.22
C VAL A 2 -25.52 8.27 -28.11
N LYS A 3 -25.90 8.03 -26.85
CA LYS A 3 -25.27 8.65 -25.68
C LYS A 3 -23.86 8.06 -25.52
N THR A 4 -22.86 8.72 -26.08
CA THR A 4 -21.44 8.43 -25.81
C THR A 4 -21.16 8.69 -24.33
N LYS A 5 -21.08 7.61 -23.54
CA LYS A 5 -20.57 7.67 -22.16
C LYS A 5 -19.14 8.17 -22.22
N THR A 6 -18.93 9.46 -21.97
CA THR A 6 -17.61 10.04 -21.75
C THR A 6 -16.97 9.27 -20.60
N LYS A 7 -15.98 8.40 -20.90
CA LYS A 7 -15.16 7.75 -19.89
C LYS A 7 -14.47 8.88 -19.11
N LYS A 8 -15.00 9.24 -17.93
CA LYS A 8 -14.33 10.18 -17.01
C LYS A 8 -12.88 9.73 -16.90
N ALA A 9 -11.94 10.60 -17.28
CA ALA A 9 -10.52 10.32 -17.12
C ALA A 9 -10.29 9.89 -15.67
N LYS A 10 -9.81 8.65 -15.46
CA LYS A 10 -9.54 8.16 -14.10
C LYS A 10 -8.55 9.12 -13.47
N LYS A 11 -8.89 9.70 -12.31
CA LYS A 11 -7.93 10.45 -11.48
C LYS A 11 -6.67 9.60 -11.33
N ARG A 12 -5.51 10.14 -11.74
CA ARG A 12 -4.21 9.52 -11.50
C ARG A 12 -3.88 9.74 -10.03
N TYR A 13 -4.08 8.70 -9.21
CA TYR A 13 -3.72 8.73 -7.80
C TYR A 13 -2.22 8.49 -7.64
N LEU A 14 -1.57 9.24 -6.74
CA LEU A 14 -0.20 8.95 -6.34
C LEU A 14 -0.21 7.68 -5.47
N THR A 15 0.29 6.57 -6.03
CA THR A 15 0.16 5.24 -5.42
C THR A 15 1.37 4.94 -4.55
N LEU A 16 1.23 5.15 -3.23
CA LEU A 16 2.35 5.06 -2.28
C LEU A 16 2.34 3.81 -1.42
N PHE A 17 1.20 3.12 -1.34
CA PHE A 17 0.98 2.06 -0.36
C PHE A 17 0.69 0.72 -1.04
N PHE A 18 1.24 -0.35 -0.50
CA PHE A 18 0.92 -1.72 -0.85
C PHE A 18 0.32 -2.43 0.36
N PHE A 19 -0.71 -3.23 0.15
CA PHE A 19 -1.30 -4.10 1.16
C PHE A 19 -1.13 -5.54 0.69
N ASP A 20 -0.54 -6.39 1.52
CA ASP A 20 -0.38 -7.79 1.18
C ASP A 20 -1.70 -8.58 1.31
N ARG A 21 -1.63 -9.87 0.98
CA ARG A 21 -2.79 -10.79 1.03
C ARG A 21 -3.31 -11.05 2.44
N THR A 22 -2.55 -10.73 3.49
CA THR A 22 -3.00 -10.91 4.88
C THR A 22 -3.96 -9.82 5.33
N VAL A 23 -4.05 -8.72 4.57
CA VAL A 23 -4.97 -7.62 4.83
C VAL A 23 -6.37 -7.97 4.30
N PRO A 24 -7.42 -7.97 5.15
CA PRO A 24 -8.78 -8.26 4.72
C PRO A 24 -9.30 -7.27 3.68
N ARG A 25 -10.08 -7.78 2.73
CA ARG A 25 -10.66 -7.03 1.61
C ARG A 25 -11.42 -5.78 2.07
N GLU A 26 -12.31 -5.93 3.05
CA GLU A 26 -13.16 -4.84 3.56
C GLU A 26 -12.33 -3.71 4.17
N LEU A 27 -11.28 -4.08 4.90
CA LEU A 27 -10.36 -3.13 5.51
C LEU A 27 -9.60 -2.36 4.42
N TYR A 28 -9.05 -3.06 3.43
CA TYR A 28 -8.37 -2.43 2.30
C TYR A 28 -9.27 -1.43 1.56
N TYR A 29 -10.47 -1.83 1.15
CA TYR A 29 -11.35 -0.93 0.39
C TYR A 29 -11.80 0.28 1.20
N SER A 30 -11.97 0.13 2.51
CA SER A 30 -12.30 1.24 3.40
C SER A 30 -11.15 2.24 3.51
N ILE A 31 -9.90 1.75 3.58
CA ILE A 31 -8.69 2.60 3.56
C ILE A 31 -8.52 3.25 2.18
N GLN A 32 -8.59 2.47 1.10
CA GLN A 32 -8.45 2.93 -0.28
C GLN A 32 -9.42 4.07 -0.60
N ARG A 33 -10.68 3.98 -0.15
CA ARG A 33 -11.68 5.02 -0.36
C ARG A 33 -11.24 6.36 0.24
N ARG A 34 -10.69 6.34 1.47
CA ARG A 34 -10.20 7.56 2.14
C ARG A 34 -8.91 8.08 1.51
N LEU A 35 -7.98 7.20 1.15
CA LEU A 35 -6.78 7.59 0.40
C LEU A 35 -7.12 8.28 -0.92
N ASN A 36 -8.08 7.75 -1.68
CA ASN A 36 -8.52 8.33 -2.94
C ASN A 36 -9.08 9.76 -2.76
N ILE A 37 -9.82 10.01 -1.68
CA ILE A 37 -10.32 11.37 -1.36
C ILE A 37 -9.16 12.33 -1.15
N MET A 38 -8.08 11.85 -0.52
CA MET A 38 -6.85 12.61 -0.29
C MET A 38 -5.92 12.69 -1.52
N GLY A 39 -6.29 12.10 -2.66
CA GLY A 39 -5.46 12.08 -3.88
C GLY A 39 -4.42 10.96 -3.95
N TYR A 40 -4.41 10.04 -2.98
CA TYR A 40 -3.47 8.93 -2.90
C TYR A 40 -4.10 7.60 -3.31
N GLY A 41 -3.27 6.67 -3.76
CA GLY A 41 -3.65 5.32 -4.15
C GLY A 41 -2.92 4.26 -3.33
N ALA A 42 -3.48 3.06 -3.34
CA ALA A 42 -2.81 1.87 -2.84
C ALA A 42 -3.12 0.66 -3.71
N VAL A 43 -2.20 -0.32 -3.69
CA VAL A 43 -2.35 -1.61 -4.36
C VAL A 43 -2.63 -2.68 -3.32
N TRP A 44 -3.49 -3.64 -3.64
CA TRP A 44 -3.74 -4.81 -2.79
C TRP A 44 -3.32 -6.08 -3.52
N GLN A 45 -2.50 -6.91 -2.87
CA GLN A 45 -1.86 -8.06 -3.47
C GLN A 45 -2.82 -8.97 -4.24
N PRO A 46 -3.95 -9.44 -3.67
CA PRO A 46 -4.87 -10.35 -4.37
C PRO A 46 -5.42 -9.79 -5.70
N ASN A 47 -5.44 -8.47 -5.86
CA ASN A 47 -5.90 -7.77 -7.06
C ASN A 47 -4.76 -7.06 -7.82
N SER A 48 -3.52 -7.47 -7.63
CA SER A 48 -2.33 -6.87 -8.24
C SER A 48 -1.67 -7.81 -9.25
N ALA A 49 -0.67 -7.30 -9.97
CA ALA A 49 0.17 -8.11 -10.87
C ALA A 49 0.94 -9.24 -10.15
N ILE A 50 0.99 -9.23 -8.81
CA ILE A 50 1.70 -10.19 -7.97
C ILE A 50 0.77 -11.03 -7.10
N LYS A 51 -0.49 -11.24 -7.53
CA LYS A 51 -1.54 -11.95 -6.76
C LYS A 51 -1.12 -13.29 -6.14
N ASN A 52 -0.30 -14.08 -6.83
CA ASN A 52 0.11 -15.42 -6.40
C ASN A 52 1.55 -15.48 -5.87
N VAL A 53 2.24 -14.34 -5.81
CA VAL A 53 3.63 -14.27 -5.35
C VAL A 53 3.66 -14.37 -3.83
N ARG A 54 4.34 -15.39 -3.29
CA ARG A 54 4.53 -15.54 -1.84
C ARG A 54 5.89 -15.04 -1.34
N SER A 55 6.87 -14.91 -2.24
CA SER A 55 8.20 -14.40 -1.88
C SER A 55 8.12 -12.91 -1.54
N TYR A 56 8.55 -12.53 -0.34
CA TYR A 56 8.62 -11.14 0.10
C TYR A 56 9.57 -10.31 -0.76
N GLU A 57 10.68 -10.89 -1.20
CA GLU A 57 11.64 -10.27 -2.10
C GLU A 57 10.96 -9.78 -3.39
N LYS A 58 10.23 -10.66 -4.08
CA LYS A 58 9.49 -10.30 -5.29
C LYS A 58 8.39 -9.27 -5.05
N ILE A 59 7.78 -9.27 -3.85
CA ILE A 59 6.80 -8.25 -3.46
C ILE A 59 7.49 -6.89 -3.30
N ILE A 60 8.63 -6.86 -2.62
CA ILE A 60 9.43 -5.64 -2.39
C ILE A 60 9.94 -5.09 -3.73
N GLU A 61 10.53 -5.94 -4.60
CA GLU A 61 10.98 -5.55 -5.94
C GLU A 61 9.85 -4.93 -6.78
N TYR A 62 8.67 -5.56 -6.75
CA TYR A 62 7.49 -5.02 -7.42
C TYR A 62 7.16 -3.62 -6.91
N CYS A 63 7.20 -3.41 -5.60
CA CYS A 63 6.90 -2.13 -4.98
C CYS A 63 7.95 -1.07 -5.35
N ILE A 64 9.25 -1.38 -5.27
CA ILE A 64 10.34 -0.47 -5.65
C ILE A 64 10.19 -0.02 -7.10
N ARG A 65 9.99 -0.96 -8.03
CA ARG A 65 9.84 -0.67 -9.47
C ARG A 65 8.60 0.18 -9.79
N ARG A 66 7.60 0.18 -8.91
CA ARG A 66 6.36 0.97 -9.03
C ARG A 66 6.38 2.25 -8.19
N ASP A 67 7.51 2.56 -7.57
CA ASP A 67 7.67 3.67 -6.62
C ASP A 67 6.69 3.62 -5.44
N ILE A 68 6.30 2.40 -5.04
CA ILE A 68 5.46 2.15 -3.87
C ILE A 68 6.37 2.00 -2.67
N ARG A 69 6.24 2.92 -1.70
CA ARG A 69 7.24 3.11 -0.64
C ARG A 69 6.91 2.43 0.68
N VAL A 70 5.64 2.06 0.90
CA VAL A 70 5.22 1.45 2.16
C VAL A 70 4.40 0.18 1.90
N ILE A 71 4.81 -0.91 2.54
CA ILE A 71 4.11 -2.19 2.55
C ILE A 71 3.40 -2.35 3.89
N ALA A 72 2.08 -2.53 3.90
CA ALA A 72 1.30 -2.83 5.08
C ALA A 72 0.86 -4.29 5.08
N THR A 73 1.11 -4.98 6.21
CA THR A 73 0.89 -6.43 6.35
C THR A 73 0.47 -6.78 7.78
N PHE A 74 -0.36 -7.80 7.96
CA PHE A 74 -0.58 -8.46 9.24
C PHE A 74 0.39 -9.62 9.49
N ASP A 75 1.21 -9.99 8.50
CA ASP A 75 2.23 -11.00 8.66
C ASP A 75 3.39 -10.46 9.52
N LYS A 76 3.56 -11.06 10.69
CA LYS A 76 4.63 -10.68 11.63
C LYS A 76 6.01 -11.12 11.15
N LYS A 77 6.07 -12.13 10.27
CA LYS A 77 7.30 -12.72 9.71
C LYS A 77 7.74 -12.03 8.42
N PHE A 78 7.02 -11.01 7.94
CA PHE A 78 7.45 -10.21 6.80
C PHE A 78 8.67 -9.39 7.20
N GLU A 79 9.80 -9.68 6.57
CA GLU A 79 11.09 -9.04 6.84
C GLU A 79 11.80 -8.69 5.53
N TYR A 80 12.75 -7.75 5.62
CA TYR A 80 13.61 -7.40 4.50
C TYR A 80 14.62 -8.51 4.28
N THR A 81 14.97 -8.73 3.02
CA THR A 81 16.04 -9.67 2.65
C THR A 81 17.40 -8.97 2.61
N THR A 82 17.44 -7.65 2.36
CA THR A 82 18.68 -6.86 2.28
C THR A 82 18.53 -5.48 2.93
N ALA A 83 19.65 -4.90 3.38
CA ALA A 83 19.68 -3.56 3.98
C ALA A 83 19.32 -2.44 2.99
N ASP A 84 19.61 -2.62 1.69
CA ASP A 84 19.24 -1.66 0.65
C ASP A 84 17.71 -1.56 0.48
N MET A 85 17.00 -2.68 0.60
CA MET A 85 15.53 -2.69 0.56
C MET A 85 14.91 -1.91 1.72
N GLU A 86 15.50 -1.98 2.91
CA GLU A 86 15.01 -1.24 4.09
C GLU A 86 15.15 0.29 3.96
N ARG A 87 16.10 0.75 3.13
CA ARG A 87 16.29 2.17 2.81
C ARG A 87 15.30 2.67 1.77
N LYS A 88 14.76 1.81 0.91
CA LYS A 88 13.87 2.18 -0.21
C LYS A 88 12.39 1.97 0.11
N ILE A 89 12.09 1.02 0.99
CA ILE A 89 10.73 0.65 1.39
C ILE A 89 10.65 0.50 2.90
N LYS A 90 9.50 0.89 3.46
CA LYS A 90 9.15 0.56 4.85
C LYS A 90 8.02 -0.45 4.95
N ILE A 91 8.21 -1.44 5.83
CA ILE A 91 7.19 -2.42 6.19
C ILE A 91 6.46 -1.95 7.46
N LEU A 92 5.17 -1.66 7.33
CA LEU A 92 4.25 -1.43 8.42
C LEU A 92 3.57 -2.74 8.84
N LYS A 93 4.05 -3.32 9.94
CA LYS A 93 3.38 -4.46 10.59
C LYS A 93 2.13 -3.99 11.35
N LEU A 94 0.96 -4.29 10.80
CA LEU A 94 -0.33 -4.00 11.40
C LEU A 94 -0.55 -4.89 12.63
N LYS A 95 -0.82 -4.28 13.78
CA LYS A 95 -1.15 -4.98 15.05
C LYS A 95 -2.61 -4.74 15.44
N GLY A 96 -3.31 -5.76 15.96
CA GLY A 96 -4.58 -5.63 16.69
C GLY A 96 -5.85 -5.87 15.86
N GLY A 97 -6.74 -6.72 16.39
CA GLY A 97 -8.08 -6.99 15.86
C GLY A 97 -9.07 -5.84 16.08
N ARG A 98 -10.30 -6.02 15.55
CA ARG A 98 -11.58 -5.25 15.57
C ARG A 98 -11.67 -3.75 15.97
N GLN A 99 -10.71 -3.12 16.63
CA GLN A 99 -10.81 -1.76 17.21
C GLN A 99 -9.90 -0.69 16.60
N LYS A 100 -9.04 -0.99 15.61
CA LYS A 100 -8.31 0.09 14.93
C LYS A 100 -9.20 0.78 13.91
N THR A 101 -9.48 2.06 14.15
CA THR A 101 -10.16 2.92 13.18
C THR A 101 -9.30 3.07 11.93
N ILE A 102 -9.95 3.12 10.77
CA ILE A 102 -9.31 3.31 9.46
C ILE A 102 -8.37 4.54 9.47
N ASN A 103 -8.75 5.62 10.17
CA ASN A 103 -7.91 6.82 10.31
C ASN A 103 -6.60 6.55 11.03
N LYS A 104 -6.57 5.68 12.05
CA LYS A 104 -5.34 5.32 12.75
C LYS A 104 -4.38 4.53 11.85
N ILE A 105 -4.91 3.71 10.94
CA ILE A 105 -4.11 3.00 9.94
C ILE A 105 -3.54 3.99 8.93
N ILE A 106 -4.37 4.89 8.39
CA ILE A 106 -3.94 5.94 7.46
C ILE A 106 -2.86 6.83 8.09
N GLY A 107 -3.07 7.29 9.32
CA GLY A 107 -2.07 8.09 10.05
C GLY A 107 -0.73 7.36 10.19
N LYS A 108 -0.74 6.06 10.51
CA LYS A 108 0.48 5.24 10.57
C LYS A 108 1.14 5.06 9.20
N LEU A 109 0.37 4.89 8.12
CA LEU A 109 0.90 4.79 6.76
C LEU A 109 1.68 6.05 6.39
N PHE A 110 1.10 7.23 6.63
CA PHE A 110 1.78 8.49 6.35
C PHE A 110 2.94 8.76 7.30
N GLN A 111 2.82 8.45 8.59
CA GLN A 111 3.93 8.56 9.53
C GLN A 111 5.15 7.76 9.07
N VAL A 112 4.94 6.50 8.65
CA VAL A 112 6.00 5.64 8.13
C VAL A 112 6.56 6.16 6.81
N TYR A 113 5.70 6.63 5.90
CA TYR A 113 6.12 7.23 4.64
C TYR A 113 7.00 8.48 4.84
N HIS A 114 6.61 9.38 5.74
CA HIS A 114 7.39 10.59 6.03
C HIS A 114 8.71 10.29 6.73
N ALA A 115 8.73 9.30 7.63
CA ALA A 115 9.97 8.84 8.25
C ALA A 115 10.96 8.30 7.21
N LEU A 116 10.49 7.65 6.14
CA LEU A 116 11.35 7.22 5.03
C LEU A 116 11.91 8.43 4.26
N LYS A 117 11.08 9.43 3.95
CA LYS A 117 11.53 10.63 3.22
C LYS A 117 12.61 11.43 3.95
N GLN A 118 12.55 11.50 5.27
CA GLN A 118 13.56 12.20 6.08
C GLN A 118 14.94 11.53 6.06
N VAL A 119 15.03 10.26 5.66
CA VAL A 119 16.31 9.54 5.51
C VAL A 119 16.91 9.74 4.11
N GLU A 120 16.09 10.12 3.12
CA GLU A 120 16.54 10.44 1.75
C GLU A 120 16.93 11.92 1.58
N SER A 121 16.60 12.79 2.55
CA SER A 121 16.90 14.24 2.54
C SER A 121 18.17 14.56 3.33
#